data_AF-A0ABD3J216-F1
#
_entry.id   AF-A0ABD3J216-F1
#
_cell.length_a   1.000
_cell.length_b   1.000
_cell.length_c   1.000
_cell.angle_alpha   90.00
_cell.angle_beta   90.00
_cell.angle_gamma   90.00
#
_symmetry.space_group_name_H-M   'P 1'
#
loop_
_entity.id
_entity.type
_entity.pdbx_description
1 polymer ?
#
loop_
_entity_poly.entity_id
_entity_poly.type
_entity_poly.pdbx_seq_one_letter_code
_entity_poly.pdbx_strand_id
1 'polypeptide(L)'
;MAAAVCFNCATPASTSLWPRKQCLDSRVALETIVEQLNVMRVSPGRGRPSRRSGVGPVRCSGIGIGDFIGGDLLKPDLGRWLSDVEEHKALAIYTPHEGGYEGRYLARLKYQGYYFLDLTARGLGDPETTLTKIHPVCPPHVGKQPIARWYFPPEVDYRLAALPPDAKGLVVWIIEAKVLSKSELQFLALLPTLRPKVRVIAECGNWRKVMWKPLKEIAGLTADTES
;
A
#
# COMPACT_ATOMS: atom_id res chain seq x y z
N MET A 1 -37.89 -29.76 44.38
CA MET A 1 -37.89 -28.28 44.47
C MET A 1 -36.92 -27.78 43.41
N ALA A 2 -37.32 -27.65 42.14
CA ALA A 2 -38.18 -26.63 41.53
C ALA A 2 -37.56 -25.21 41.58
N ALA A 3 -36.85 -24.83 40.50
CA ALA A 3 -37.01 -23.56 39.79
C ALA A 3 -36.04 -23.54 38.58
N ALA A 4 -36.55 -23.94 37.42
CA ALA A 4 -35.94 -23.63 36.13
C ALA A 4 -36.44 -22.23 35.72
N VAL A 5 -35.53 -21.31 35.44
CA VAL A 5 -35.86 -19.98 34.92
C VAL A 5 -35.52 -19.96 33.44
N CYS A 6 -36.55 -20.18 32.62
CA CYS A 6 -36.51 -19.97 31.18
C CYS A 6 -36.58 -18.47 30.89
N PHE A 7 -35.52 -17.87 30.36
CA PHE A 7 -35.59 -16.54 29.75
C PHE A 7 -35.87 -16.69 28.24
N ASN A 8 -37.15 -16.60 27.90
CA ASN A 8 -37.59 -16.24 26.55
C ASN A 8 -37.50 -14.71 26.44
N CYS A 9 -36.59 -14.20 25.60
CA CYS A 9 -36.69 -12.83 25.10
C CYS A 9 -36.82 -12.88 23.58
N ALA A 10 -38.02 -12.52 23.15
CA ALA A 10 -38.44 -12.39 21.78
C ALA A 10 -37.63 -11.31 21.04
N THR A 11 -37.38 -11.59 19.76
CA THR A 11 -36.92 -10.64 18.74
C THR A 11 -37.92 -9.49 18.55
N PRO A 12 -37.50 -8.22 18.61
CA PRO A 12 -38.30 -7.14 18.05
C PRO A 12 -37.97 -6.97 16.56
N ALA A 13 -38.98 -7.14 15.72
CA ALA A 13 -38.98 -6.63 14.36
C ALA A 13 -38.95 -5.09 14.42
N SER A 14 -37.87 -4.48 13.91
CA SER A 14 -37.76 -3.02 13.75
C SER A 14 -37.85 -2.68 12.27
N THR A 15 -39.06 -2.28 11.87
CA THR A 15 -39.33 -1.48 10.67
C THR A 15 -38.89 -0.05 10.91
N SER A 16 -37.92 0.45 10.15
CA SER A 16 -37.95 1.84 9.66
C SER A 16 -36.96 2.07 8.51
N LEU A 17 -37.54 2.33 7.34
CA LEU A 17 -37.29 3.49 6.48
C LEU A 17 -35.83 3.91 6.28
N TRP A 18 -35.20 3.33 5.25
CA TRP A 18 -34.11 3.99 4.54
C TRP A 18 -34.57 4.33 3.12
N PRO A 19 -34.49 5.59 2.67
CA PRO A 19 -34.84 5.96 1.31
C PRO A 19 -33.96 5.22 0.31
N ARG A 20 -34.64 4.52 -0.59
CA ARG A 20 -34.11 3.91 -1.81
C ARG A 20 -33.34 4.95 -2.61
N LYS A 21 -32.00 4.86 -2.64
CA LYS A 21 -31.17 5.69 -3.51
C LYS A 21 -31.53 5.37 -4.97
N GLN A 22 -32.20 6.31 -5.63
CA GLN A 22 -32.40 6.28 -7.06
C GLN A 22 -31.05 6.54 -7.73
N CYS A 23 -30.61 5.58 -8.56
CA CYS A 23 -29.62 5.83 -9.59
C CYS A 23 -30.22 6.82 -10.59
N LEU A 24 -29.62 8.01 -10.68
CA LEU A 24 -29.86 8.94 -11.78
C LEU A 24 -28.64 8.90 -12.71
N ASP A 25 -28.92 8.50 -13.95
CA ASP A 25 -28.03 8.51 -15.11
C ASP A 25 -27.45 9.92 -15.32
N SER A 26 -26.17 10.10 -15.01
CA SER A 26 -25.42 11.29 -15.39
C SER A 26 -24.88 11.14 -16.82
N ARG A 27 -25.75 11.31 -17.82
CA ARG A 27 -25.37 11.32 -19.24
C ARG A 27 -25.90 12.50 -20.07
N VAL A 28 -26.50 13.54 -19.47
CA VAL A 28 -27.12 14.65 -20.25
C VAL A 28 -26.81 16.05 -19.67
N ALA A 29 -25.58 16.35 -19.27
CA ALA A 29 -25.25 17.68 -18.73
C ALA A 29 -23.88 18.22 -19.16
N LEU A 30 -23.53 18.07 -20.45
CA LEU A 30 -22.31 18.64 -21.04
C LEU A 30 -22.52 19.21 -22.45
N GLU A 31 -23.66 19.86 -22.71
CA GLU A 31 -23.87 20.62 -23.97
C GLU A 31 -24.29 22.08 -23.76
N THR A 32 -24.08 22.66 -22.58
CA THR A 32 -24.61 24.01 -22.28
C THR A 32 -23.60 24.94 -21.59
N ILE A 33 -22.34 24.93 -22.04
CA ILE A 33 -21.30 25.90 -21.61
C ILE A 33 -20.58 26.58 -22.81
N VAL A 34 -20.91 26.24 -24.05
CA VAL A 34 -20.23 26.79 -25.24
C VAL A 34 -20.82 28.14 -25.72
N GLU A 35 -21.89 28.66 -25.10
CA GLU A 35 -22.69 29.73 -25.71
C GLU A 35 -22.88 31.00 -24.85
N GLN A 36 -21.87 31.44 -24.08
CA GLN A 36 -21.95 32.72 -23.34
C GLN A 36 -20.65 33.55 -23.26
N LEU A 37 -19.81 33.59 -24.31
CA LEU A 37 -18.70 34.55 -24.38
C LEU A 37 -18.53 35.22 -25.76
N ASN A 38 -19.63 35.53 -26.43
CA ASN A 38 -19.59 36.20 -27.73
C ASN A 38 -20.39 37.51 -27.75
N VAL A 39 -20.05 38.46 -26.86
CA VAL A 39 -20.45 39.87 -27.02
C VAL A 39 -19.36 40.77 -26.43
N MET A 40 -18.50 41.32 -27.28
CA MET A 40 -17.95 42.68 -27.15
C MET A 40 -17.16 43.02 -28.43
N ARG A 41 -17.88 43.54 -29.42
CA ARG A 41 -17.30 44.25 -30.57
C ARG A 41 -16.85 45.63 -30.11
N VAL A 42 -15.56 45.92 -30.22
CA VAL A 42 -15.00 47.27 -30.09
C VAL A 42 -14.32 47.62 -31.41
N SER A 43 -14.69 48.78 -31.97
CA SER A 43 -14.24 49.32 -33.26
C SER A 43 -12.73 49.57 -33.37
N PRO A 44 -12.13 49.57 -34.58
CA PRO A 44 -10.69 49.73 -34.73
C PRO A 44 -10.31 51.22 -34.83
N GLY A 45 -9.60 51.71 -33.81
CA GLY A 45 -8.85 52.97 -33.88
C GLY A 45 -7.44 52.73 -34.45
N ARG A 46 -7.06 53.46 -35.49
CA ARG A 46 -5.71 53.41 -36.10
C ARG A 46 -4.68 54.00 -35.13
N GLY A 47 -3.77 53.17 -34.62
CA GLY A 47 -2.57 53.56 -33.88
C GLY A 47 -1.34 52.81 -34.37
N ARG A 48 -0.24 53.52 -34.63
CA ARG A 48 1.07 53.00 -35.11
C ARG A 48 1.59 51.87 -34.21
N PRO A 49 2.25 50.81 -34.76
CA PRO A 49 2.85 49.78 -33.93
C PRO A 49 4.16 50.28 -33.32
N SER A 50 4.19 50.42 -31.99
CA SER A 50 5.46 50.49 -31.27
C SER A 50 6.01 49.06 -31.15
N ARG A 51 7.27 48.87 -31.54
CA ARG A 51 7.99 47.60 -31.36
C ARG A 51 8.20 47.37 -29.87
N ARG A 52 7.29 46.63 -29.23
CA ARG A 52 7.58 45.94 -27.97
C ARG A 52 8.12 44.58 -28.32
N SER A 53 9.38 44.35 -27.95
CA SER A 53 10.02 43.03 -27.88
C SER A 53 9.16 42.10 -27.02
N GLY A 54 8.23 41.39 -27.66
CA GLY A 54 7.47 40.34 -27.01
C GLY A 54 8.40 39.17 -26.75
N VAL A 55 8.62 38.88 -25.47
CA VAL A 55 9.05 37.54 -25.04
C VAL A 55 7.96 36.59 -25.56
N GLY A 56 8.25 35.89 -26.64
CA GLY A 56 7.33 34.91 -27.21
C GLY A 56 6.96 33.87 -26.15
N PRO A 57 5.77 33.26 -26.21
CA PRO A 57 5.45 32.13 -25.35
C PRO A 57 6.53 31.08 -25.56
N VAL A 58 7.22 30.69 -24.49
CA VAL A 58 8.17 29.57 -24.51
C VAL A 58 7.35 28.35 -24.95
N ARG A 59 7.43 28.01 -26.22
CA ARG A 59 6.86 26.78 -26.75
C ARG A 59 7.75 25.68 -26.22
N CYS A 60 7.27 24.99 -25.18
CA CYS A 60 7.90 23.76 -24.73
C CYS A 60 7.62 22.65 -25.75
N SER A 61 8.28 22.73 -26.91
CA SER A 61 8.29 21.70 -27.95
C SER A 61 9.16 20.54 -27.47
N GLY A 62 8.62 19.71 -26.58
CA GLY A 62 9.32 18.58 -26.01
C GLY A 62 8.72 17.98 -24.75
N ILE A 63 7.74 18.63 -24.11
CA ILE A 63 7.09 18.09 -22.90
C ILE A 63 6.07 17.03 -23.35
N GLY A 64 6.48 15.77 -23.28
CA GLY A 64 5.57 14.64 -23.52
C GLY A 64 4.54 14.52 -22.40
N ILE A 65 3.46 13.76 -22.62
CA ILE A 65 2.51 13.40 -21.53
C ILE A 65 3.26 12.74 -20.36
N GLY A 66 4.36 12.03 -20.65
CA GLY A 66 5.26 11.49 -19.65
C GLY A 66 5.92 12.54 -18.75
N ASP A 67 6.13 13.77 -19.20
CA ASP A 67 6.71 14.83 -18.35
C ASP A 67 5.64 15.51 -17.47
N PHE A 68 4.36 15.47 -17.88
CA PHE A 68 3.24 15.98 -17.08
C PHE A 68 2.80 15.01 -15.98
N ILE A 69 2.94 13.71 -16.20
CA ILE A 69 2.54 12.66 -15.26
C ILE A 69 3.76 12.11 -14.50
N GLY A 70 4.99 12.38 -14.99
CA GLY A 70 6.21 11.70 -14.56
C GLY A 70 6.33 10.37 -15.31
N GLY A 71 7.33 10.23 -16.18
CA GLY A 71 7.44 9.12 -17.14
C GLY A 71 7.54 7.74 -16.48
N ASP A 72 7.82 7.70 -15.19
CA ASP A 72 7.85 6.49 -14.38
C ASP A 72 6.44 5.95 -14.01
N LEU A 73 5.41 6.81 -13.99
CA LEU A 73 4.03 6.42 -13.69
C LEU A 73 3.31 5.70 -14.85
N LEU A 74 3.86 5.77 -16.07
CA LEU A 74 3.26 5.17 -17.27
C LEU A 74 3.75 3.74 -17.56
N LYS A 75 4.69 3.19 -16.79
CA LYS A 75 5.22 1.85 -17.08
C LYS A 75 4.22 0.72 -16.73
N PRO A 76 4.11 -0.32 -17.58
CA PRO A 76 3.29 -1.52 -17.35
C PRO A 76 3.89 -2.51 -16.35
N ASP A 77 4.84 -2.08 -15.52
CA ASP A 77 5.61 -2.94 -14.60
C ASP A 77 4.75 -3.62 -13.52
N LEU A 78 3.50 -3.19 -13.34
CA LEU A 78 2.55 -3.73 -12.35
C LEU A 78 2.14 -5.18 -12.62
N GLY A 79 2.08 -5.59 -13.90
CA GLY A 79 1.75 -6.98 -14.23
C GLY A 79 2.84 -7.92 -13.75
N ARG A 80 4.09 -7.58 -14.09
CA ARG A 80 5.28 -8.31 -13.67
C ARG A 80 5.40 -8.35 -12.13
N TRP A 81 5.16 -7.22 -11.47
CA TRP A 81 5.17 -7.15 -10.00
C TRP A 81 4.23 -8.19 -9.35
N LEU A 82 2.99 -8.31 -9.83
CA LEU A 82 2.03 -9.25 -9.26
C LEU A 82 2.47 -10.71 -9.45
N SER A 83 2.95 -11.04 -10.65
CA SER A 83 3.49 -12.38 -10.94
C SER A 83 4.69 -12.70 -10.05
N ASP A 84 5.64 -11.76 -9.92
CA ASP A 84 6.87 -11.95 -9.14
C ASP A 84 6.56 -12.11 -7.63
N VAL A 85 5.56 -11.40 -7.10
CA VAL A 85 5.09 -11.56 -5.70
C VAL A 85 4.50 -12.96 -5.49
N GLU A 86 3.79 -13.50 -6.47
CA GLU A 86 3.16 -14.82 -6.38
C GLU A 86 4.16 -15.96 -6.54
N GLU A 87 5.14 -15.81 -7.43
CA GLU A 87 6.20 -16.77 -7.71
C GLU A 87 7.22 -16.85 -6.56
N HIS A 88 7.83 -15.71 -6.20
CA HIS A 88 8.93 -15.70 -5.23
C HIS A 88 8.45 -15.67 -3.78
N LYS A 89 7.22 -15.18 -3.53
CA LYS A 89 6.55 -15.03 -2.22
C LYS A 89 7.22 -14.09 -1.22
N ALA A 90 8.54 -13.93 -1.29
CA ALA A 90 9.34 -13.01 -0.50
C ALA A 90 10.18 -12.14 -1.45
N LEU A 91 9.95 -10.83 -1.42
CA LEU A 91 10.66 -9.85 -2.25
C LEU A 91 11.39 -8.83 -1.39
N ALA A 92 12.55 -8.40 -1.86
CA ALA A 92 13.18 -7.17 -1.43
C ALA A 92 12.86 -6.08 -2.44
N ILE A 93 12.35 -4.96 -1.97
CA ILE A 93 12.06 -3.79 -2.78
C ILE A 93 13.09 -2.68 -2.49
N TYR A 94 13.48 -1.96 -3.54
CA TYR A 94 14.38 -0.82 -3.48
C TYR A 94 13.66 0.38 -4.09
N THR A 95 13.42 1.38 -3.26
CA THR A 95 12.60 2.53 -3.60
C THR A 95 13.42 3.82 -3.61
N PRO A 96 13.04 4.81 -4.42
CA PRO A 96 13.77 6.06 -4.49
C PRO A 96 13.55 6.87 -3.21
N HIS A 97 14.51 7.73 -2.86
CA HIS A 97 14.57 8.40 -1.55
C HIS A 97 13.46 9.42 -1.32
N GLU A 98 12.81 9.86 -2.40
CA GLU A 98 11.70 10.81 -2.39
C GLU A 98 10.43 10.19 -1.78
N GLY A 99 10.34 8.86 -1.75
CA GLY A 99 9.16 8.13 -1.29
C GLY A 99 7.98 8.25 -2.25
N GLY A 100 6.86 7.62 -1.89
CA GLY A 100 5.59 7.71 -2.63
C GLY A 100 5.41 6.69 -3.75
N TYR A 101 6.49 6.20 -4.37
CA TYR A 101 6.39 5.17 -5.43
C TYR A 101 5.89 3.81 -4.92
N GLU A 102 6.17 3.47 -3.66
CA GLU A 102 5.72 2.25 -2.97
C GLU A 102 4.21 2.11 -2.98
N GLY A 103 3.50 3.22 -2.75
CA GLY A 103 2.05 3.28 -2.62
C GLY A 103 1.33 2.73 -3.86
N ARG A 104 1.94 2.85 -5.06
CA ARG A 104 1.40 2.29 -6.30
C ARG A 104 1.37 0.77 -6.29
N TYR A 105 2.47 0.14 -5.89
CA TYR A 105 2.60 -1.33 -5.82
C TYR A 105 1.76 -1.91 -4.69
N LEU A 106 1.74 -1.21 -3.55
CA LEU A 106 0.92 -1.54 -2.39
C LEU A 106 -0.57 -1.45 -2.72
N ALA A 107 -1.03 -0.36 -3.33
CA ALA A 107 -2.43 -0.22 -3.75
C ALA A 107 -2.84 -1.32 -4.72
N ARG A 108 -1.96 -1.68 -5.66
CA ARG A 108 -2.25 -2.75 -6.63
C ARG A 108 -2.45 -4.11 -5.96
N LEU A 109 -1.66 -4.42 -4.94
CA LEU A 109 -1.83 -5.64 -4.13
C LEU A 109 -3.11 -5.58 -3.27
N LYS A 110 -3.46 -4.42 -2.69
CA LYS A 110 -4.74 -4.24 -1.99
C LYS A 110 -5.94 -4.54 -2.89
N TYR A 111 -5.91 -4.07 -4.14
CA TYR A 111 -6.97 -4.37 -5.11
C TYR A 111 -7.09 -5.86 -5.46
N GLN A 112 -6.02 -6.65 -5.30
CA GLN A 112 -6.04 -8.11 -5.48
C GLN A 112 -6.60 -8.86 -4.27
N GLY A 113 -7.03 -8.15 -3.22
CA GLY A 113 -7.59 -8.76 -2.00
C GLY A 113 -6.54 -9.23 -1.00
N TYR A 114 -5.31 -8.72 -1.08
CA TYR A 114 -4.31 -8.92 -0.03
C TYR A 114 -4.52 -7.94 1.12
N TYR A 115 -4.42 -8.45 2.35
CA TYR A 115 -4.39 -7.64 3.57
C TYR A 115 -2.95 -7.31 3.94
N PHE A 116 -2.75 -6.19 4.62
CA PHE A 116 -1.43 -5.68 4.93
C PHE A 116 -1.15 -5.69 6.42
N LEU A 117 0.06 -6.14 6.76
CA LEU A 117 0.70 -5.96 8.04
C LEU A 117 1.93 -5.09 7.80
N ASP A 118 1.73 -3.78 7.98
CA ASP A 118 2.79 -2.78 7.85
C ASP A 118 3.59 -2.75 9.17
N LEU A 119 4.89 -3.04 9.09
CA LEU A 119 5.81 -3.10 10.22
C LEU A 119 7.05 -2.28 9.93
N THR A 120 7.66 -1.73 10.98
CA THR A 120 8.95 -1.03 10.87
C THR A 120 10.05 -1.93 11.43
N ALA A 121 11.09 -2.19 10.64
CA ALA A 121 12.17 -3.09 11.03
C ALA A 121 12.87 -2.66 12.33
N ARG A 122 13.07 -1.35 12.52
CA ARG A 122 13.73 -0.80 13.72
C ARG A 122 12.99 -1.07 15.02
N GLY A 123 11.66 -1.17 14.97
CA GLY A 123 10.82 -1.40 16.15
C GLY A 123 10.52 -2.87 16.41
N LEU A 124 10.93 -3.78 15.52
CA LEU A 124 10.50 -5.18 15.53
C LEU A 124 11.30 -6.04 16.51
N GLY A 125 12.56 -5.67 16.81
CA GLY A 125 13.49 -6.53 17.52
C GLY A 125 13.82 -7.77 16.68
N ASP A 126 13.74 -8.96 17.29
CA ASP A 126 13.91 -10.22 16.55
C ASP A 126 12.62 -10.58 15.76
N PRO A 127 12.67 -10.62 14.41
CA PRO A 127 11.50 -10.90 13.58
C PRO A 127 10.95 -12.31 13.80
N GLU A 128 11.78 -13.29 14.17
CA GLU A 128 11.30 -14.65 14.41
C GLU A 128 10.33 -14.67 15.59
N THR A 129 10.80 -14.14 16.72
CA THR A 129 10.04 -14.12 17.97
C THR A 129 8.81 -13.23 17.85
N THR A 130 8.94 -12.03 17.28
CA THR A 130 7.82 -11.07 17.21
C THR A 130 6.71 -11.51 16.25
N LEU A 131 7.03 -12.12 15.10
CA LEU A 131 6.02 -12.48 14.09
C LEU A 131 5.33 -13.82 14.38
N THR A 132 6.04 -14.79 14.96
CA THR A 132 5.56 -16.18 15.06
C THR A 132 5.31 -16.67 16.47
N LYS A 133 5.91 -16.04 17.48
CA LYS A 133 5.81 -16.48 18.87
C LYS A 133 5.07 -15.44 19.71
N ILE A 134 4.59 -15.89 20.87
CA ILE A 134 4.11 -15.00 21.91
C ILE A 134 5.34 -14.36 22.55
N HIS A 135 5.40 -13.04 22.59
CA HIS A 135 6.55 -12.30 23.10
C HIS A 135 6.14 -11.32 24.20
N PRO A 136 6.93 -11.20 25.28
CA PRO A 136 6.67 -10.23 26.33
C PRO A 136 7.15 -8.83 25.92
N VAL A 137 6.29 -7.84 26.08
CA VAL A 137 6.61 -6.42 25.94
C VAL A 137 6.50 -5.76 27.31
N CYS A 138 7.55 -5.04 27.69
CA CYS A 138 7.56 -4.24 28.92
C CYS A 138 7.02 -2.84 28.60
N PRO A 139 5.84 -2.44 29.13
CA PRO A 139 5.38 -1.07 28.99
C PRO A 139 6.30 -0.08 29.72
N PRO A 140 6.33 1.20 29.32
CA PRO A 140 7.13 2.22 29.97
C PRO A 140 6.59 2.50 31.38
N HIS A 141 7.33 2.05 32.40
CA HIS A 141 6.90 2.14 33.80
C HIS A 141 7.31 3.45 34.51
N VAL A 142 8.23 4.23 33.92
CA VAL A 142 8.69 5.57 34.35
C VAL A 142 8.98 5.68 35.86
N GLY A 143 9.37 4.57 36.50
CA GLY A 143 9.62 4.47 37.95
C GLY A 143 8.39 4.59 38.86
N LYS A 144 7.17 4.74 38.31
CA LYS A 144 5.92 4.87 39.09
C LYS A 144 5.12 3.58 39.16
N GLN A 145 5.29 2.72 38.16
CA GLN A 145 4.59 1.44 38.05
C GLN A 145 5.56 0.28 38.29
N PRO A 146 5.08 -0.86 38.83
CA PRO A 146 5.89 -2.07 38.87
C PRO A 146 6.23 -2.53 37.45
N ILE A 147 7.33 -3.28 37.30
CA ILE A 147 7.74 -3.84 36.02
C ILE A 147 6.72 -4.90 35.60
N ALA A 148 5.76 -4.51 34.78
CA ALA A 148 4.81 -5.40 34.16
C ALA A 148 5.38 -5.99 32.86
N ARG A 149 4.87 -7.16 32.47
CA ARG A 149 5.12 -7.77 31.16
C ARG A 149 3.79 -8.10 30.52
N TRP A 150 3.54 -7.54 29.34
CA TRP A 150 2.35 -7.85 28.56
C TRP A 150 2.74 -8.83 27.46
N TYR A 151 2.03 -9.95 27.37
CA TYR A 151 2.31 -10.97 26.37
C TYR A 151 1.51 -10.66 25.11
N PHE A 152 2.21 -10.27 24.07
CA PHE A 152 1.60 -9.99 22.78
C PHE A 152 1.42 -11.29 22.00
N PRO A 153 0.26 -11.48 21.34
CA PRO A 153 0.05 -12.64 20.49
C PRO A 153 0.98 -12.60 19.27
N PRO A 154 1.21 -13.74 18.62
CA PRO A 154 1.99 -13.79 17.37
C PRO A 154 1.32 -12.96 16.27
N GLU A 155 1.98 -11.90 15.80
CA GLU A 155 1.39 -10.90 14.90
C GLU A 155 0.84 -11.50 13.60
N VAL A 156 1.58 -12.42 12.98
CA VAL A 156 1.18 -13.00 11.70
C VAL A 156 0.05 -14.02 11.90
N ASP A 157 0.09 -14.86 12.93
CA ASP A 157 -0.97 -15.87 13.16
C ASP A 157 -2.27 -15.22 13.59
N TYR A 158 -2.18 -14.24 14.49
CA TYR A 158 -3.34 -13.52 14.97
C TYR A 158 -4.07 -12.82 13.81
N ARG A 159 -3.33 -12.19 12.90
CA ARG A 159 -3.91 -11.56 11.71
C ARG A 159 -4.41 -12.54 10.67
N LEU A 160 -3.75 -13.69 10.50
CA LEU A 160 -4.25 -14.77 9.64
C LEU A 160 -5.56 -15.36 10.16
N ALA A 161 -5.71 -15.51 11.47
CA ALA A 161 -6.94 -15.97 12.09
C ALA A 161 -8.08 -14.96 11.98
N ALA A 162 -7.77 -13.67 12.01
CA ALA A 162 -8.74 -12.58 11.82
C ALA A 162 -9.06 -12.27 10.34
N LEU A 163 -8.38 -12.93 9.39
CA LEU A 163 -8.54 -12.67 7.96
C LEU A 163 -9.89 -13.22 7.47
N PRO A 164 -10.65 -12.47 6.65
CA PRO A 164 -11.87 -13.01 6.07
C PRO A 164 -11.53 -14.14 5.07
N PRO A 165 -12.40 -15.15 4.92
CA PRO A 165 -12.09 -16.37 4.17
C PRO A 165 -11.95 -16.15 2.66
N ASP A 166 -12.46 -15.04 2.14
CA ASP A 166 -12.39 -14.62 0.73
C ASP A 166 -11.06 -13.94 0.37
N ALA A 167 -10.26 -13.52 1.35
CA ALA A 167 -9.00 -12.84 1.12
C ALA A 167 -7.94 -13.77 0.53
N LYS A 168 -7.11 -13.23 -0.37
CA LYS A 168 -6.03 -13.99 -1.01
C LYS A 168 -4.92 -14.36 -0.02
N GLY A 169 -4.62 -13.47 0.91
CA GLY A 169 -3.60 -13.69 1.94
C GLY A 169 -3.18 -12.43 2.68
N LEU A 170 -2.14 -12.57 3.50
CA LEU A 170 -1.53 -11.50 4.27
C LEU A 170 -0.16 -11.14 3.67
N VAL A 171 0.06 -9.86 3.41
CA VAL A 171 1.35 -9.30 3.01
C VAL A 171 1.97 -8.64 4.24
N VAL A 172 3.14 -9.13 4.64
CA VAL A 172 3.98 -8.49 5.67
C VAL A 172 4.88 -7.50 4.96
N TRP A 173 4.59 -6.21 5.12
CA TRP A 173 5.34 -5.13 4.52
C TRP A 173 6.29 -4.53 5.56
N ILE A 174 7.59 -4.76 5.41
CA ILE A 174 8.61 -4.33 6.35
C ILE A 174 9.31 -3.10 5.80
N ILE A 175 8.98 -1.98 6.42
CA ILE A 175 9.56 -0.66 6.16
C ILE A 175 10.94 -0.60 6.80
N GLU A 176 11.90 0.00 6.10
CA GLU A 176 13.30 0.13 6.54
C GLU A 176 14.04 -1.19 6.86
N ALA A 177 13.76 -2.26 6.12
CA ALA A 177 14.42 -3.56 6.29
C ALA A 177 15.95 -3.54 6.08
N LYS A 178 16.53 -2.44 5.58
CA LYS A 178 17.99 -2.22 5.51
C LYS A 178 18.72 -2.34 6.86
N VAL A 179 18.00 -2.19 7.98
CA VAL A 179 18.56 -2.30 9.34
C VAL A 179 18.70 -3.76 9.77
N LEU A 180 17.96 -4.68 9.14
CA LEU A 180 17.99 -6.09 9.49
C LEU A 180 19.30 -6.75 9.05
N SER A 181 19.77 -7.65 9.88
CA SER A 181 20.88 -8.55 9.61
C SER A 181 20.53 -9.58 8.53
N LYS A 182 21.56 -10.18 7.92
CA LYS A 182 21.35 -11.21 6.89
C LYS A 182 20.57 -12.42 7.42
N SER A 183 20.79 -12.84 8.66
CA SER A 183 20.05 -13.93 9.31
C SER A 183 18.56 -13.61 9.47
N GLU A 184 18.23 -12.37 9.79
CA GLU A 184 16.83 -11.92 9.89
C GLU A 184 16.16 -11.91 8.52
N LEU A 185 16.87 -11.47 7.48
CA LEU A 185 16.38 -11.55 6.09
C LEU A 185 16.21 -13.00 5.61
N GLN A 186 17.07 -13.93 6.04
CA GLN A 186 16.92 -15.36 5.78
C GLN A 186 15.64 -15.91 6.41
N PHE A 187 15.36 -15.56 7.66
CA PHE A 187 14.11 -15.94 8.32
C PHE A 187 12.88 -15.42 7.55
N LEU A 188 12.90 -14.15 7.15
CA LEU A 188 11.81 -13.55 6.36
C LEU A 188 11.62 -14.24 5.01
N ALA A 189 12.69 -14.73 4.38
CA ALA A 189 12.60 -15.51 3.14
C ALA A 189 12.00 -16.91 3.36
N LEU A 190 12.13 -17.48 4.56
CA LEU A 190 11.56 -18.77 4.95
C LEU A 190 10.11 -18.67 5.43
N LEU A 191 9.65 -17.49 5.85
CA LEU A 191 8.31 -17.27 6.40
C LEU A 191 7.18 -17.76 5.47
N PRO A 192 7.19 -17.53 4.13
CA PRO A 192 6.17 -18.06 3.23
C PRO A 192 6.17 -19.59 3.09
N THR A 193 7.27 -20.26 3.43
CA THR A 193 7.37 -21.73 3.46
C THR A 193 6.65 -22.27 4.70
N LEU A 194 6.79 -21.59 5.85
CA LEU A 194 6.07 -21.93 7.07
C LEU A 194 4.58 -21.62 6.97
N ARG A 195 4.22 -20.50 6.32
CA ARG A 195 2.83 -20.03 6.18
C ARG A 195 2.53 -19.69 4.73
N PRO A 196 1.87 -20.58 3.96
CA PRO A 196 1.72 -20.43 2.52
C PRO A 196 0.83 -19.25 2.08
N LYS A 197 -0.09 -18.81 2.96
CA LYS A 197 -0.96 -17.62 2.75
C LYS A 197 -0.25 -16.29 2.98
N VAL A 198 1.01 -16.32 3.44
CA VAL A 198 1.79 -15.12 3.74
C VAL A 198 2.71 -14.78 2.58
N ARG A 199 2.84 -13.49 2.31
CA ARG A 199 3.80 -12.89 1.39
C ARG A 199 4.62 -11.86 2.15
N VAL A 200 5.90 -11.73 1.83
CA VAL A 200 6.82 -10.84 2.54
C VAL A 200 7.41 -9.86 1.55
N ILE A 201 7.40 -8.58 1.91
CA ILE A 201 8.03 -7.51 1.14
C ILE A 201 8.87 -6.70 2.10
N ALA A 202 10.17 -6.60 1.81
CA ALA A 202 11.15 -5.95 2.67
C ALA A 202 11.84 -4.80 1.94
N GLU A 203 11.80 -3.59 2.51
CA GLU A 203 12.49 -2.41 1.98
C GLU A 203 13.99 -2.43 2.37
N CYS A 204 14.79 -3.18 1.62
CA CYS A 204 16.19 -3.43 1.94
C CYS A 204 17.14 -2.27 1.58
N GLY A 205 16.65 -1.21 0.95
CA GLY A 205 17.46 -0.05 0.63
C GLY A 205 16.80 0.84 -0.41
N ASN A 206 17.61 1.70 -1.03
CA ASN A 206 17.12 2.71 -1.95
C ASN A 206 17.75 2.59 -3.33
N TRP A 207 17.02 3.03 -4.37
CA TRP A 207 17.49 3.06 -5.75
C TRP A 207 16.82 4.20 -6.52
N ARG A 208 17.45 4.74 -7.58
CA ARG A 208 16.88 5.88 -8.34
C ARG A 208 15.57 5.56 -9.09
N LYS A 209 15.26 4.27 -9.24
CA LYS A 209 14.04 3.74 -9.87
C LYS A 209 13.56 2.60 -9.00
N VAL A 210 12.26 2.34 -8.96
CA VAL A 210 11.77 1.18 -8.21
C VAL A 210 12.29 -0.10 -8.86
N MET A 211 12.98 -0.90 -8.06
CA MET A 211 13.50 -2.21 -8.45
C MET A 211 13.15 -3.19 -7.34
N TRP A 212 12.88 -4.45 -7.70
CA TRP A 212 12.71 -5.51 -6.73
C TRP A 212 13.50 -6.74 -7.15
N LYS A 213 13.87 -7.54 -6.16
CA LYS A 213 14.58 -8.80 -6.30
C LYS A 213 14.00 -9.81 -5.32
N PRO A 214 14.10 -11.12 -5.59
CA PRO A 214 13.68 -12.12 -4.62
C PRO A 214 14.56 -12.03 -3.37
N LEU A 215 13.94 -12.15 -2.20
CA LEU A 215 14.63 -12.00 -0.92
C LEU A 215 15.68 -13.10 -0.70
N LYS A 216 15.46 -14.28 -1.31
CA LYS A 216 16.38 -15.43 -1.26
C LYS A 216 17.77 -15.11 -1.82
N GLU A 217 17.86 -14.34 -2.90
CA GLU A 217 19.13 -13.92 -3.50
C GLU A 217 19.91 -13.01 -2.55
N ILE A 218 19.23 -12.07 -1.90
CA ILE A 218 19.87 -11.08 -1.01
C ILE A 218 20.26 -11.70 0.32
N ALA A 219 19.44 -12.62 0.82
CA ALA A 219 19.69 -13.37 2.04
C ALA A 219 20.83 -14.41 1.88
N GLY A 220 21.31 -14.65 0.66
CA GLY A 220 22.35 -15.63 0.35
C GLY A 220 21.88 -17.08 0.50
N LEU A 221 20.57 -17.34 0.33
CA LEU A 221 19.98 -18.69 0.38
C LEU A 221 20.06 -19.40 -0.98
N THR A 222 20.42 -18.70 -2.04
CA THR A 222 20.74 -19.31 -3.34
C THR A 222 22.17 -19.86 -3.28
N ALA A 223 22.35 -21.03 -2.67
CA ALA A 223 23.51 -21.87 -2.93
C ALA A 223 23.30 -22.56 -4.29
N ASP A 224 24.13 -22.21 -5.27
CA ASP A 224 24.64 -23.09 -6.32
C ASP A 224 23.63 -24.11 -6.88
N THR A 225 22.68 -23.64 -7.69
CA THR A 225 22.00 -24.51 -8.67
C THR A 225 22.79 -24.50 -9.97
N GLU A 226 24.06 -24.87 -9.88
CA GLU A 226 24.92 -25.21 -11.00
C GLU A 226 25.59 -26.55 -10.66
N SER A 227 24.91 -27.65 -11.00
CA SER A 227 25.48 -29.00 -11.04
C SER A 227 24.85 -29.77 -12.18
#